data_AF-A0A4V0I857-F1
#
_entry.id   AF-A0A4V0I857-F1
#
_cell.length_a   1.000
_cell.length_b   1.000
_cell.length_c   1.000
_cell.angle_alpha   90.00
_cell.angle_beta   90.00
_cell.angle_gamma   90.00
#
_symmetry.space_group_name_H-M   'P 1'
#
loop_
_entity.id
_entity.type
_entity.pdbx_description
1 polymer ?
#
loop_
_entity_poly.entity_id
_entity_poly.type
_entity_poly.pdbx_seq_one_letter_code
_entity_poly.pdbx_strand_id
1 'polypeptide(L)'
;MRLGGRLVRAERALKDRPRADQFSVVQAVPVGRSGGLPLGLHADGPRGSTAGTLVYDPAAGRPEVPEGRLAPWGLLIVCEAEFVDGPL
;
A
#
# COMPACT_ATOMS: atom_id res chain seq x y z
N MET A 1 4.83 -35.32 -3.93
CA MET A 1 5.49 -34.09 -3.40
C MET A 1 6.06 -34.38 -2.02
N ARG A 2 7.37 -34.16 -1.79
CA ARG A 2 8.05 -34.50 -0.53
C ARG A 2 7.75 -33.48 0.57
N LEU A 3 7.64 -33.94 1.83
CA LEU A 3 7.29 -33.13 3.01
C LEU A 3 8.17 -31.86 3.15
N GLY A 4 9.46 -31.97 2.83
CA GLY A 4 10.40 -30.84 2.86
C GLY A 4 10.02 -29.68 1.95
N GLY A 5 9.44 -29.95 0.76
CA GLY A 5 8.96 -28.88 -0.13
C GLY A 5 7.72 -28.16 0.41
N ARG A 6 6.91 -28.83 1.24
CA ARG A 6 5.74 -28.23 1.91
C ARG A 6 6.18 -27.33 3.07
N LEU A 7 7.17 -27.76 3.85
CA LEU A 7 7.77 -26.97 4.94
C LEU A 7 8.39 -25.67 4.42
N VAL A 8 9.21 -25.72 3.36
CA VAL A 8 9.82 -24.52 2.78
C VAL A 8 8.78 -23.52 2.26
N ARG A 9 7.67 -24.00 1.68
CA ARG A 9 6.55 -23.12 1.29
C ARG A 9 5.85 -22.50 2.50
N ALA A 10 5.63 -23.28 3.55
CA ALA A 10 4.99 -22.79 4.77
C ALA A 10 5.87 -21.74 5.47
N GLU A 11 7.17 -21.99 5.59
CA GLU A 11 8.13 -21.04 6.15
C GLU A 11 8.19 -19.74 5.34
N ARG A 12 8.24 -19.83 4.00
CA ARG A 12 8.20 -18.65 3.13
C ARG A 12 6.88 -17.88 3.28
N ALA A 13 5.75 -18.59 3.34
CA ALA A 13 4.44 -17.97 3.54
C ALA A 13 4.31 -17.29 4.91
N LEU A 14 4.93 -17.84 5.96
CA LEU A 14 4.97 -17.23 7.29
C LEU A 14 5.90 -16.01 7.33
N LYS A 15 7.05 -16.08 6.66
CA LYS A 15 8.02 -14.99 6.60
C LYS A 15 7.49 -13.77 5.85
N ASP A 16 6.74 -14.01 4.77
CA ASP A 16 6.15 -12.96 3.94
C ASP A 16 4.81 -12.45 4.50
N ARG A 17 4.36 -12.95 5.67
CA ARG A 17 3.10 -12.54 6.30
C ARG A 17 3.33 -11.29 7.17
N PRO A 18 2.54 -10.21 6.98
CA PRO A 18 2.56 -9.08 7.90
C PRO A 18 2.15 -9.49 9.31
N ARG A 19 2.74 -8.84 10.32
CA ARG A 19 2.38 -9.10 11.72
C ARG A 19 0.98 -8.57 12.04
N ALA A 20 0.31 -9.18 13.01
CA ALA A 20 -1.07 -8.86 13.37
C ALA A 20 -1.25 -7.44 13.96
N ASP A 21 -0.17 -6.82 14.39
CA ASP A 21 -0.07 -5.50 15.00
C ASP A 21 0.56 -4.46 14.05
N GLN A 22 0.76 -4.80 12.78
CA GLN A 22 1.41 -3.94 11.80
C GLN A 22 0.38 -3.19 10.94
N PHE A 23 0.61 -1.89 10.75
CA PHE A 23 -0.25 -1.07 9.90
C PHE A 23 0.15 -1.14 8.42
N SER A 24 -0.88 -1.27 7.58
CA SER A 24 -1.09 -0.53 6.33
C SER A 24 -0.53 0.89 6.25
N VAL A 25 0.63 1.20 5.68
CA VAL A 25 1.02 2.61 5.44
C VAL A 25 0.97 2.91 3.95
N VAL A 26 -0.05 3.63 3.52
CA VAL A 26 -0.20 4.00 2.11
C VAL A 26 -0.08 5.51 1.96
N GLN A 27 0.87 5.95 1.14
CA GLN A 27 0.97 7.34 0.73
C GLN A 27 0.06 7.59 -0.46
N ALA A 28 -0.88 8.52 -0.34
CA ALA A 28 -1.72 8.93 -1.46
C ALA A 28 -1.05 10.07 -2.22
N VAL A 29 -0.82 9.88 -3.53
CA VAL A 29 -0.13 10.84 -4.39
C VAL A 29 -1.01 11.15 -5.61
N PRO A 30 -1.25 12.43 -5.95
CA PRO A 30 -2.01 12.77 -7.15
C PRO A 30 -1.21 12.39 -8.41
N VAL A 31 -1.90 11.98 -9.49
CA VAL A 31 -1.28 11.54 -10.75
C VAL A 31 -0.27 12.54 -11.35
N GLY A 32 -0.48 13.85 -11.15
CA GLY A 32 0.45 14.89 -11.60
C GLY A 32 1.80 14.93 -10.85
N ARG A 33 1.93 14.19 -9.74
CA ARG A 33 3.15 14.13 -8.90
C ARG A 33 3.67 12.70 -8.71
N SER A 34 3.10 11.71 -9.39
CA SER A 34 3.40 10.28 -9.16
C SER A 34 4.75 9.80 -9.71
N GLY A 35 5.56 10.69 -10.30
CA GLY A 35 6.81 10.30 -10.96
C GLY A 35 6.62 9.35 -12.15
N GLY A 36 5.42 9.36 -12.77
CA GLY A 36 5.08 8.50 -13.89
C GLY A 36 4.44 7.16 -13.51
N LEU A 37 4.17 6.91 -12.22
CA LEU A 37 3.40 5.75 -11.81
C LEU A 37 1.94 5.85 -12.31
N PRO A 38 1.37 4.77 -12.88
CA PRO A 38 -0.05 4.72 -13.27
C PRO A 38 -0.99 4.87 -12.08
N LEU A 39 -2.26 5.21 -12.36
CA LEU A 39 -3.33 5.19 -11.36
C LEU A 39 -3.45 3.82 -10.67
N GLY A 40 -3.67 3.84 -9.36
CA GLY A 40 -3.88 2.65 -8.54
C GLY A 40 -2.88 2.48 -7.41
N LEU A 41 -3.04 1.38 -6.67
CA LEU A 41 -2.19 1.02 -5.54
C LEU A 41 -0.96 0.22 -6.00
N HIS A 42 0.21 0.73 -5.64
CA HIS A 42 1.51 0.13 -5.87
C HIS A 42 2.14 -0.26 -4.53
N ALA A 43 2.70 -1.47 -4.46
CA ALA A 43 3.39 -1.93 -3.26
C ALA A 43 4.81 -1.36 -3.24
N ASP A 44 5.17 -0.69 -2.14
CA ASP A 44 6.50 -0.15 -1.94
C ASP A 44 7.25 -1.09 -0.98
N GLY A 45 8.05 -1.98 -1.55
CA GLY A 45 8.95 -2.85 -0.80
C GLY A 45 8.87 -4.35 -1.15
N PRO A 46 9.57 -5.19 -0.38
CA PRO A 46 9.61 -6.63 -0.61
C PRO A 46 8.23 -7.26 -0.39
N ARG A 47 8.08 -8.50 -0.87
CA ARG A 47 6.85 -9.29 -0.67
C ARG A 47 6.53 -9.39 0.83
N GLY A 48 5.31 -9.01 1.21
CA GLY A 48 4.90 -8.90 2.62
C GLY A 48 5.05 -7.50 3.22
N SER A 49 5.55 -6.52 2.46
CA SER A 49 5.53 -5.11 2.86
C SER A 49 4.10 -4.63 3.07
N THR A 50 3.91 -3.85 4.13
CA THR A 50 2.65 -3.15 4.42
C THR A 50 2.65 -1.71 3.91
N ALA A 51 3.74 -1.29 3.24
CA ALA A 51 3.88 0.05 2.66
C ALA A 51 3.49 0.08 1.18
N GLY A 52 2.95 1.20 0.73
CA GLY A 52 2.63 1.40 -0.69
C GLY A 52 2.30 2.84 -1.05
N THR A 53 2.20 3.07 -2.36
CA THR A 53 1.80 4.35 -2.95
C THR A 53 0.48 4.16 -3.67
N LEU A 54 -0.55 4.93 -3.31
CA LEU A 54 -1.81 5.02 -4.02
C LEU A 54 -1.78 6.25 -4.92
N VAL A 55 -1.67 6.03 -6.23
CA VAL A 55 -1.78 7.09 -7.22
C VAL A 55 -3.26 7.30 -7.55
N TYR A 56 -3.76 8.50 -7.34
CA TYR A 56 -5.17 8.84 -7.57
C TYR A 56 -5.32 10.05 -8.48
N ASP A 57 -6.48 10.15 -9.12
CA ASP A 57 -6.89 11.35 -9.85
C ASP A 57 -7.76 12.23 -8.94
N PRO A 58 -7.28 13.42 -8.52
CA PRO A 58 -8.06 14.31 -7.67
C PRO A 58 -9.32 14.84 -8.35
N ALA A 59 -9.37 14.87 -9.69
CA ALA A 59 -10.59 15.25 -10.42
C ALA A 59 -11.66 14.16 -10.40
N ALA A 60 -11.26 12.90 -10.24
CA ALA A 60 -12.15 11.76 -10.13
C ALA A 60 -12.66 11.53 -8.69
N GLY A 61 -12.01 12.14 -7.68
CA GLY A 61 -12.46 12.09 -6.29
C GLY A 61 -11.31 11.92 -5.29
N ARG A 62 -11.68 11.41 -4.10
CA ARG A 62 -10.73 11.16 -3.01
C ARG A 62 -9.97 9.83 -3.21
N PRO A 63 -8.74 9.71 -2.69
CA PRO A 63 -8.00 8.46 -2.73
C PRO A 63 -8.72 7.39 -1.90
N GLU A 64 -9.13 6.31 -2.56
CA GLU A 64 -9.72 5.13 -1.91
C GLU A 64 -8.87 3.90 -2.17
N VAL A 65 -8.59 3.14 -1.12
CA VAL A 65 -7.90 1.86 -1.24
C VAL A 65 -8.94 0.75 -1.44
N PRO A 66 -8.84 -0.09 -2.48
CA PRO A 66 -9.79 -1.17 -2.69
C PRO A 66 -9.77 -2.19 -1.54
N GLU A 67 -10.94 -2.70 -1.18
CA GLU A 67 -11.09 -3.72 -0.14
C GLU A 67 -10.25 -4.98 -0.46
N GLY A 68 -9.66 -5.59 0.57
CA GLY A 68 -8.86 -6.80 0.43
C GLY A 68 -7.50 -6.64 -0.25
N ARG A 69 -7.14 -5.43 -0.73
CA ARG A 69 -5.80 -5.13 -1.25
C ARG A 69 -4.76 -4.91 -0.16
N LEU A 70 -5.22 -4.59 1.04
CA LEU A 70 -4.38 -4.41 2.21
C LEU A 70 -4.81 -5.36 3.31
N ALA A 71 -3.82 -5.73 4.10
CA ALA A 71 -3.88 -5.77 5.53
C ALA A 71 -5.23 -5.64 6.28
N PRO A 72 -5.82 -6.73 6.84
CA PRO A 72 -7.03 -6.64 7.65
C PRO A 72 -6.88 -5.96 9.03
N TRP A 73 -5.66 -5.58 9.45
CA TRP A 73 -5.38 -5.16 10.84
C TRP A 73 -5.49 -3.64 11.04
N GLY A 74 -5.21 -2.85 10.01
CA GLY A 74 -5.30 -1.39 10.07
C GLY A 74 -4.71 -0.69 8.84
N LEU A 75 -5.37 0.37 8.38
CA LEU A 75 -4.98 1.19 7.23
C LEU A 75 -4.77 2.64 7.66
N LEU A 76 -3.57 3.18 7.40
CA LEU A 76 -3.23 4.59 7.47
C LEU A 76 -3.00 5.12 6.05
N ILE A 77 -3.90 5.97 5.57
CA ILE A 77 -3.72 6.73 4.34
C ILE A 77 -3.07 8.06 4.72
N VAL A 78 -1.82 8.25 4.29
CA VAL A 78 -1.11 9.53 4.42
C VAL A 78 -1.37 10.31 3.14
N CYS A 79 -2.31 11.24 3.20
CA CYS A 79 -2.41 12.29 2.19
C CYS A 79 -1.34 13.34 2.53
N GLU A 80 -0.49 13.73 1.58
CA GLU A 80 0.23 14.99 1.76
C GLU A 80 -0.82 16.07 2.00
N ALA A 81 -0.65 16.85 3.08
CA ALA A 81 -1.51 17.98 3.34
C ALA A 81 -1.56 18.81 2.06
N GLU A 82 -2.77 19.03 1.53
CA GLU A 82 -2.97 20.08 0.55
C GLU A 82 -2.32 21.33 1.15
N PHE A 83 -1.22 21.80 0.54
CA PHE A 83 -0.79 23.16 0.80
C PHE A 83 -1.99 24.01 0.44
N VAL A 84 -2.64 24.56 1.46
CA VAL A 84 -3.59 25.64 1.28
C VAL A 84 -2.75 26.77 0.72
N ASP A 85 -2.70 26.89 -0.60
CA ASP A 85 -2.25 28.11 -1.27
C ASP A 85 -3.31 29.19 -0.97
N GLY A 86 -3.36 29.62 0.30
CA GLY A 86 -4.00 30.85 0.71
C GLY A 86 -3.08 32.01 0.35
N PRO A 87 -3.62 33.13 -0.17
CA PRO A 87 -2.77 34.25 -0.56
C PRO A 87 -1.99 34.76 0.65
N LEU A 88 -0.67 34.86 0.49
CA LEU A 88 0.21 35.61 1.39
C LEU A 88 -0.10 37.10 1.36
#